data_AF-A0A820N3T4-F1
#
_entry.id   AF-A0A820N3T4-F1
#
_cell.length_a   1.000
_cell.length_b   1.000
_cell.length_c   1.000
_cell.angle_alpha   90.00
_cell.angle_beta   90.00
_cell.angle_gamma   90.00
#
_symmetry.space_group_name_H-M   'P 1'
#
loop_
_entity.id
_entity.type
_entity.pdbx_description
1 polymer ?
#
loop_
_entity_poly.entity_id
_entity_poly.type
_entity_poly.pdbx_seq_one_letter_code
_entity_poly.pdbx_strand_id
1 'polypeptide(L)' 'MGSERIIQFDEQLYKQIILDLIKIYSKEYDQAGQGKQAKELLESVVKLINTIDDKDEELQQMKKYLLSRISYLK' A
#
# COMPACT_ATOMS: atom_id res chain seq x y z
N MET A 1 -2.82 1.19 38.51
CA MET A 1 -3.48 0.52 37.38
C MET A 1 -3.15 1.34 36.15
N GLY A 2 -2.16 0.89 35.36
CA GLY A 2 -1.71 1.60 34.17
C GLY A 2 -2.78 1.49 33.10
N SER A 3 -3.33 2.62 32.67
CA SER A 3 -4.17 2.69 31.49
C SER A 3 -3.29 2.36 30.29
N GLU A 4 -3.30 1.09 29.88
CA GLU A 4 -2.88 0.71 28.54
C GLU A 4 -3.73 1.53 27.57
N ARG A 5 -3.12 2.59 27.03
CA ARG A 5 -3.69 3.33 25.91
C ARG A 5 -3.74 2.35 24.77
N ILE A 6 -4.89 1.69 24.60
CA ILE A 6 -5.27 1.03 23.36
C ILE A 6 -5.15 2.13 22.31
N ILE A 7 -4.08 2.11 21.53
CA ILE A 7 -3.98 2.89 20.31
C ILE A 7 -5.17 2.40 19.50
N GLN A 8 -6.24 3.20 19.45
CA GLN A 8 -7.33 2.94 18.53
C GLN A 8 -6.68 2.93 17.16
N PHE A 9 -6.57 1.72 16.61
CA PHE A 9 -5.95 1.46 15.34
C PHE A 9 -6.84 2.15 14.31
N ASP A 10 -6.45 3.35 13.90
CA ASP A 10 -7.26 4.15 12.99
C ASP A 10 -7.08 3.57 11.58
N GLU A 11 -7.95 2.62 11.26
CA GLU A 11 -8.01 1.97 9.95
C GLU A 11 -8.11 3.00 8.82
N GLN A 12 -8.70 4.18 9.07
CA GLN A 12 -8.77 5.26 8.08
C GLN A 12 -7.41 5.90 7.86
N LEU A 13 -6.64 6.14 8.92
CA LEU A 13 -5.28 6.64 8.81
C LEU A 13 -4.38 5.64 8.05
N TYR A 14 -4.51 4.35 8.31
CA TYR A 14 -3.74 3.33 7.62
C TYR A 14 -4.12 3.25 6.12
N LYS A 15 -5.42 3.29 5.80
CA LYS A 15 -5.90 3.39 4.42
C LYS A 15 -5.32 4.61 3.72
N GLN A 16 -5.34 5.77 4.38
CA GLN A 16 -4.79 7.00 3.82
C GLN A 16 -3.29 6.89 3.53
N ILE A 17 -2.51 6.30 4.44
CA ILE A 17 -1.07 6.06 4.24
C ILE A 17 -0.84 5.15 3.01
N ILE A 18 -1.62 4.07 2.86
CA ILE A 18 -1.52 3.21 1.66
C ILE A 18 -1.83 4.01 0.39
N LEU A 19 -2.92 4.78 0.39
CA LEU A 19 -3.34 5.57 -0.77
C LEU A 19 -2.25 6.57 -1.18
N ASP A 20 -1.64 7.23 -0.21
CA ASP A 20 -0.60 8.22 -0.46
C ASP A 20 0.69 7.56 -0.96
N LEU A 21 1.06 6.38 -0.42
CA LEU A 21 2.18 5.58 -0.94
C LEU A 21 1.96 5.16 -2.40
N ILE A 22 0.75 4.73 -2.77
CA ILE A 22 0.39 4.36 -4.15
C ILE A 22 0.47 5.57 -5.10
N LYS A 23 0.04 6.76 -4.64
CA LYS A 23 0.09 7.99 -5.44
C LYS A 23 1.52 8.46 -5.67
N ILE A 24 2.34 8.52 -4.62
CA ILE A 24 3.76 8.88 -4.70
C ILE A 24 4.45 7.93 -5.67
N TYR A 25 4.18 6.63 -5.51
CA TYR A 25 4.70 5.60 -6.39
C TYR A 25 4.37 5.83 -7.87
N SER A 26 3.08 6.04 -8.18
CA SER A 26 2.61 6.19 -9.56
C SER A 26 3.27 7.38 -10.24
N LYS A 27 3.61 8.41 -9.46
CA LYS A 27 4.29 9.62 -9.93
C LYS A 27 5.81 9.44 -10.09
N GLU A 28 6.48 8.78 -9.14
CA GLU A 28 7.94 8.58 -9.19
C GLU A 28 8.35 7.54 -10.24
N TYR A 29 7.54 6.50 -10.46
CA TYR A 29 7.81 5.49 -11.48
C TYR A 29 7.89 6.10 -12.89
N ASP A 30 7.00 7.03 -13.20
CA ASP A 30 6.97 7.72 -14.49
C ASP A 30 8.17 8.69 -14.67
N GLN A 31 8.86 9.07 -13.60
CA GLN A 31 9.94 10.07 -13.63
C GLN A 31 11.35 9.48 -13.55
N ALA A 32 11.55 8.32 -12.91
CA ALA A 32 12.90 7.91 -12.50
C ALA A 32 13.54 6.75 -13.28
N GLY A 33 12.80 5.96 -14.08
CA GLY A 33 13.38 4.75 -14.72
C GLY A 33 13.92 3.70 -13.73
N GLN A 34 13.67 3.88 -12.43
CA GLN A 34 14.11 3.04 -11.31
C GLN A 34 13.14 1.88 -11.06
N GLY A 35 12.80 1.12 -12.09
CA GLY A 35 11.74 0.11 -12.03
C GLY A 35 11.94 -0.96 -10.94
N LYS A 36 13.17 -1.24 -10.54
CA LYS A 36 13.48 -2.23 -9.50
C LYS A 36 13.13 -1.76 -8.08
N GLN A 37 13.54 -0.54 -7.70
CA GLN A 37 13.20 0.04 -6.38
C GLN A 37 11.70 0.25 -6.27
N ALA A 38 11.10 0.63 -7.40
CA ALA A 38 9.69 0.83 -7.51
C ALA A 38 8.91 -0.48 -7.25
N LYS A 39 9.33 -1.57 -7.88
CA LYS A 39 8.75 -2.91 -7.68
C LYS A 39 8.79 -3.37 -6.22
N GLU A 40 9.94 -3.24 -5.54
CA GLU A 40 10.11 -3.62 -4.13
C GLU A 40 9.19 -2.83 -3.19
N LEU A 41 8.98 -1.55 -3.49
CA LEU A 41 8.07 -0.70 -2.72
C LEU A 41 6.61 -1.13 -2.92
N LEU A 42 6.18 -1.40 -4.15
CA LEU A 42 4.83 -1.90 -4.42
C LEU A 42 4.54 -3.24 -3.77
N GLU A 43 5.51 -4.17 -3.80
CA GLU A 43 5.40 -5.45 -3.10
C GLU A 43 5.22 -5.25 -1.59
N SER A 44 5.87 -4.24 -1.02
CA SER A 44 5.71 -3.87 0.38
C SER A 44 4.31 -3.32 0.67
N VAL A 45 3.77 -2.46 -0.22
CA VAL A 45 2.39 -1.95 -0.10
C VAL A 45 1.35 -3.08 -0.18
N VAL A 46 1.53 -4.04 -1.09
CA VAL A 46 0.65 -5.22 -1.18
C VAL A 46 0.69 -6.05 0.12
N LYS A 47 1.86 -6.22 0.74
CA LYS A 47 1.97 -6.88 2.04
C LYS A 47 1.20 -6.12 3.12
N LEU A 48 1.26 -4.79 3.14
CA LEU A 48 0.51 -3.96 4.09
C LEU A 48 -1.00 -4.07 3.88
N ILE A 49 -1.47 -4.07 2.63
CA ILE A 49 -2.90 -4.29 2.32
C ILE A 49 -3.34 -5.67 2.84
N ASN A 50 -2.55 -6.72 2.67
CA ASN A 50 -2.87 -8.06 3.19
C ASN A 50 -2.93 -8.13 4.72
N THR A 51 -2.29 -7.18 5.43
CA THR A 51 -2.34 -7.13 6.90
C THR A 51 -3.55 -6.39 7.44
N ILE A 52 -4.25 -5.61 6.60
CA ILE A 52 -5.53 -5.00 6.94
C ILE A 52 -6.64 -5.97 6.50
N ASP A 53 -7.67 -6.10 7.32
CA ASP A 53 -8.81 -7.00 7.12
C ASP A 53 -9.30 -7.04 5.66
N ASP A 54 -9.41 -8.25 5.10
CA ASP A 54 -9.67 -8.55 3.67
C ASP A 54 -11.06 -8.07 3.17
N LYS A 55 -11.87 -7.49 4.04
CA LYS A 55 -13.28 -7.10 3.77
C LYS A 55 -13.43 -5.75 3.06
N ASP A 56 -12.36 -4.97 2.97
CA ASP A 56 -12.41 -3.70 2.26
C ASP A 56 -12.24 -3.90 0.74
N GLU A 57 -13.35 -3.78 0.01
CA GLU A 57 -13.39 -3.98 -1.45
C GLU A 57 -12.49 -2.99 -2.21
N GLU A 58 -12.34 -1.75 -1.73
CA GLU A 58 -11.50 -0.73 -2.36
C GLU A 58 -10.02 -1.11 -2.26
N LEU A 59 -9.59 -1.55 -1.08
CA LEU A 59 -8.23 -2.06 -0.86
C LEU A 59 -7.95 -3.31 -1.70
N GLN A 60 -8.92 -4.23 -1.84
CA GLN A 60 -8.77 -5.41 -2.70
C GLN A 60 -8.66 -5.03 -4.18
N GLN A 61 -9.42 -4.04 -4.63
CA GLN A 61 -9.34 -3.55 -6.00
C GLN A 61 -7.99 -2.86 -6.27
N MET A 62 -7.49 -2.09 -5.31
CA MET A 62 -6.15 -1.49 -5.38
C MET A 62 -5.05 -2.53 -5.39
N LYS A 63 -5.13 -3.55 -4.53
CA LYS A 63 -4.18 -4.68 -4.52
C LYS A 63 -4.12 -5.36 -5.88
N LYS A 64 -5.26 -5.61 -6.54
CA LYS A 64 -5.30 -6.17 -7.90
C LYS A 64 -4.60 -5.26 -8.91
N TYR A 65 -4.85 -3.95 -8.84
CA TYR A 65 -4.18 -2.97 -9.69
C TYR A 65 -2.66 -2.97 -9.47
N LEU A 66 -2.20 -2.98 -8.22
CA LEU A 66 -0.79 -3.01 -7.86
C LEU A 66 -0.10 -4.29 -8.33
N LEU A 67 -0.70 -5.46 -8.11
CA LEU A 67 -0.17 -6.74 -8.58
C LEU A 67 -0.05 -6.78 -10.11
N SER A 68 -1.05 -6.27 -10.82
CA SER A 68 -1.00 -6.13 -12.27
C SER A 68 0.17 -5.22 -12.68
N ARG A 69 0.29 -4.04 -12.07
CA ARG A 69 1.39 -3.10 -12.31
C ARG A 69 2.75 -3.76 -12.07
N ILE A 70 2.98 -4.40 -10.91
CA ILE A 70 4.22 -5.14 -10.57
C ILE A 70 4.59 -6.15 -11.65
N SER A 71 3.60 -6.88 -12.20
CA SER A 71 3.85 -7.88 -13.25
C SER A 71 4.41 -7.28 -14.54
N TYR A 72 4.07 -6.02 -14.83
CA TYR A 72 4.61 -5.29 -15.99
C TYR A 72 6.00 -4.69 -15.75
N LEU A 73 6.51 -4.69 -14.52
CA LEU A 73 7.76 -3.99 -14.16
C LEU A 73 9.07 -4.76 -14.40
N LYS A 74 9.02 -6.01 -14.86
CA LYS A 74 10.18 -6.92 -15.05
C LYS A 74 11.34 -6.72 -14.07
#